data_AF-A0A1D6K5C3-F1
#
_entry.id   AF-A0A1D6K5C3-F1
#
_cell.length_a   1.000
_cell.length_b   1.000
_cell.length_c   1.000
_cell.angle_alpha   90.00
_cell.angle_beta   90.00
_cell.angle_gamma   90.00
#
_symmetry.space_group_name_H-M   'P 1'
#
loop_
_entity.id
_entity.type
_entity.pdbx_description
1 polymer ?
#
loop_
_entity_poly.entity_id
_entity_poly.type
_entity_poly.pdbx_seq_one_letter_code
_entity_poly.pdbx_strand_id
1 'polypeptide(L)'
;MPYPDKFNDSYSETKADAEKLVMRANGREGLLTCCIRPSSIFGPGDKLMVPSLVAAARAGKSKYIIGDGNNYYDFTYVENVAYGHVCAEKTLSSEDGAKIAAGKTYFITNMEPIKFWEFMSLILEGLGYERPSVKIPVSVMMPVAHVVEWTYQKFAKYGMKVPQLTPSRIRLLSCNRTFSCSRAKEQLGYEPLVSLKDGVKRTVESYSHLQAQNHRSISKASIFLGNGNLAKTVLWEDAKQTVTVLLLLAVIYYHLFTCGYTFITAMAKLLSLTALFLFIHGMLPSNLYSPLLSLFICCIYLLSND
;
A
#
# COMPACT_ATOMS: atom_id res chain seq x y z
N MET A 1 -23.91 3.88 14.69
CA MET A 1 -22.69 4.70 14.50
C MET A 1 -23.09 5.98 13.79
N PRO A 2 -22.81 7.17 14.36
CA PRO A 2 -23.13 8.45 13.73
C PRO A 2 -22.32 8.68 12.45
N TYR A 3 -22.77 9.59 11.60
CA TYR A 3 -21.98 10.08 10.47
C TYR A 3 -20.81 10.92 10.99
N PRO A 4 -19.61 10.81 10.40
CA PRO A 4 -18.47 11.63 10.82
C PRO A 4 -18.63 13.08 10.36
N ASP A 5 -18.06 14.02 11.12
CA ASP A 5 -18.02 15.44 10.73
C ASP A 5 -17.06 15.70 9.56
N LYS A 6 -16.02 14.86 9.44
CA LYS A 6 -15.03 14.94 8.36
C LYS A 6 -14.80 13.56 7.74
N PHE A 7 -15.01 13.46 6.43
CA PHE A 7 -14.76 12.25 5.65
C PHE A 7 -13.30 12.17 5.21
N ASN A 8 -12.79 10.94 5.05
CA ASN A 8 -11.42 10.69 4.58
C ASN A 8 -11.26 10.93 3.08
N ASP A 9 -12.36 10.81 2.32
CA ASP A 9 -12.38 10.93 0.86
C ASP A 9 -13.80 11.29 0.38
N SER A 10 -13.89 11.89 -0.81
CA SER A 10 -15.16 12.33 -1.39
C SER A 10 -16.11 11.17 -1.71
N TYR A 11 -15.60 9.97 -1.98
CA TYR A 11 -16.46 8.80 -2.22
C TYR A 11 -17.22 8.43 -0.94
N SER A 12 -16.53 8.37 0.20
CA SER A 12 -17.13 8.13 1.51
C SER A 12 -18.18 9.18 1.88
N GLU A 13 -17.91 10.46 1.58
CA GLU A 13 -18.86 11.57 1.78
C GLU A 13 -20.13 11.38 0.93
N THR A 14 -19.99 11.17 -0.38
CA THR A 14 -21.13 10.97 -1.29
C THR A 14 -21.98 9.76 -0.90
N LYS A 15 -21.36 8.68 -0.40
CA LYS A 15 -22.09 7.49 0.09
C LYS A 15 -22.83 7.76 1.39
N ALA A 16 -22.28 8.56 2.30
CA ALA A 16 -22.97 8.97 3.50
C ALA A 16 -24.18 9.87 3.18
N ASP A 17 -24.06 10.78 2.22
CA ASP A 17 -25.17 11.62 1.79
C ASP A 17 -26.28 10.83 1.09
N ALA A 18 -25.90 9.86 0.24
CA ALA A 18 -26.87 8.92 -0.33
C ALA A 18 -27.62 8.14 0.77
N GLU A 19 -26.91 7.67 1.79
CA GLU A 19 -27.53 6.98 2.94
C GLU A 19 -28.53 7.90 3.65
N LYS A 20 -28.16 9.15 3.96
CA LYS A 20 -29.07 10.13 4.58
C LYS A 20 -30.33 10.35 3.73
N LEU A 21 -30.21 10.39 2.40
CA LEU A 21 -31.35 10.56 1.49
C LEU A 21 -32.30 9.37 1.57
N VAL A 22 -31.79 8.14 1.51
CA VAL A 22 -32.61 6.92 1.65
C VAL A 22 -33.31 6.90 3.00
N MET A 23 -32.57 7.18 4.07
CA MET A 23 -33.11 7.17 5.44
C MET A 23 -34.19 8.23 5.65
N ARG A 24 -34.10 9.38 4.99
CA ARG A 24 -35.15 10.42 5.02
C ARG A 24 -36.41 10.04 4.24
N ALA A 25 -36.29 9.16 3.25
CA ALA A 25 -37.41 8.67 2.45
C ALA A 25 -38.23 7.59 3.18
N ASN A 26 -37.67 6.95 4.20
CA ASN A 26 -38.36 5.94 4.99
C ASN A 26 -39.70 6.46 5.56
N GLY A 27 -40.76 5.70 5.34
CA GLY A 27 -42.12 5.99 5.80
C GLY A 27 -42.88 7.03 4.97
N ARG A 28 -42.25 7.67 3.98
CA ARG A 28 -42.95 8.59 3.06
C ARG A 28 -43.72 7.79 2.02
N GLU A 29 -45.00 8.07 1.86
CA GLU A 29 -45.86 7.41 0.86
C GLU A 29 -45.86 5.87 0.98
N GLY A 30 -45.67 5.35 2.19
CA GLY A 30 -45.60 3.90 2.44
C GLY A 30 -44.27 3.24 2.04
N LEU A 31 -43.26 3.99 1.60
CA LEU A 31 -41.95 3.46 1.24
C LEU A 31 -41.17 3.02 2.48
N LEU A 32 -40.81 1.74 2.53
CA LEU A 32 -39.93 1.19 3.57
C LEU A 32 -38.50 1.09 3.05
N THR A 33 -37.54 1.48 3.89
CA THR A 33 -36.12 1.46 3.50
C THR A 33 -35.26 0.94 4.64
N CYS A 34 -34.13 0.34 4.31
CA CYS A 34 -33.02 0.16 5.22
C CYS A 34 -31.70 0.32 4.44
N CYS A 35 -30.59 0.53 5.13
CA CYS A 35 -29.29 0.67 4.50
C CYS A 35 -28.33 -0.44 4.94
N ILE A 36 -27.64 -1.04 3.97
CA ILE A 36 -26.59 -2.04 4.21
C ILE A 36 -25.21 -1.41 4.06
N ARG A 37 -24.36 -1.62 5.06
CA ARG A 37 -22.96 -1.18 5.13
C ARG A 37 -22.05 -2.41 5.10
N PRO A 38 -21.69 -2.91 3.91
CA PRO A 38 -20.79 -4.03 3.82
C PRO A 38 -19.38 -3.63 4.28
N SER A 39 -18.64 -4.56 4.88
CA SER A 39 -17.20 -4.38 5.08
C SER A 39 -16.43 -4.51 3.75
N SER A 40 -15.10 -4.62 3.79
CA SER A 40 -14.28 -4.76 2.57
C SER A 40 -14.71 -5.99 1.76
N ILE A 41 -15.30 -5.77 0.59
CA ILE A 41 -15.85 -6.84 -0.25
C ILE A 41 -14.73 -7.52 -1.03
N PHE A 42 -14.79 -8.84 -1.13
CA PHE A 42 -13.89 -9.63 -1.96
C PHE A 42 -14.62 -10.79 -2.64
N GLY A 43 -14.07 -11.28 -3.75
CA GLY A 43 -14.69 -12.37 -4.50
C GLY A 43 -14.37 -12.36 -5.99
N PRO A 44 -14.92 -13.33 -6.74
CA PRO A 44 -14.92 -13.28 -8.20
C PRO A 44 -15.49 -11.96 -8.73
N GLY A 45 -14.82 -11.37 -9.72
CA GLY A 45 -15.23 -10.10 -10.34
C GLY A 45 -14.78 -8.83 -9.62
N ASP A 46 -14.10 -8.92 -8.47
CA ASP A 46 -13.33 -7.82 -7.90
C ASP A 46 -12.32 -7.21 -8.89
N LYS A 47 -12.48 -5.91 -9.14
CA LYS A 47 -11.64 -5.15 -10.09
C LYS A 47 -10.54 -4.36 -9.39
N LEU A 48 -10.55 -4.30 -8.06
CA LEU A 48 -9.72 -3.37 -7.31
C LEU A 48 -8.67 -4.08 -6.48
N MET A 49 -9.07 -4.97 -5.57
CA MET A 49 -8.16 -5.49 -4.55
C MET A 49 -7.24 -6.57 -5.13
N VAL A 50 -7.77 -7.65 -5.71
CA VAL A 50 -6.98 -8.76 -6.26
C VAL A 50 -6.07 -8.28 -7.40
N PRO A 51 -6.56 -7.52 -8.41
CA PRO A 51 -5.69 -7.04 -9.49
C PRO A 51 -4.58 -6.10 -8.98
N SER A 52 -4.88 -5.21 -8.02
CA SER A 52 -3.87 -4.31 -7.46
C SER A 52 -2.82 -5.07 -6.64
N LEU A 53 -3.24 -6.10 -5.88
CA LEU A 53 -2.35 -6.95 -5.10
C LEU A 53 -1.39 -7.72 -6.01
N VAL A 54 -1.91 -8.32 -7.09
CA VAL A 54 -1.09 -9.01 -8.10
C VAL A 54 -0.16 -8.03 -8.82
N ALA A 55 -0.63 -6.84 -9.20
CA ALA A 55 0.22 -5.83 -9.83
C ALA A 55 1.37 -5.40 -8.90
N ALA A 56 1.11 -5.26 -7.61
CA ALA A 56 2.14 -4.97 -6.61
C ALA A 56 3.13 -6.15 -6.47
N ALA A 57 2.64 -7.39 -6.47
CA ALA A 57 3.48 -8.58 -6.40
C ALA A 57 4.41 -8.72 -7.61
N ARG A 58 3.86 -8.58 -8.82
CA ARG A 58 4.65 -8.57 -10.08
C ARG A 58 5.68 -7.45 -10.14
N ALA A 59 5.45 -6.35 -9.42
CA ALA A 59 6.40 -5.25 -9.30
C ALA A 59 7.42 -5.43 -8.16
N GLY A 60 7.42 -6.57 -7.45
CA GLY A 60 8.30 -6.82 -6.30
C GLY A 60 7.97 -5.99 -5.06
N LYS A 61 6.77 -5.41 -5.00
CA LYS A 61 6.31 -4.50 -3.92
C LYS A 61 5.46 -5.19 -2.86
N SER A 62 5.00 -6.43 -3.10
CA SER A 62 4.20 -7.18 -2.12
C SER A 62 5.00 -7.69 -0.92
N LYS A 63 6.34 -7.62 -0.95
CA LYS A 63 7.19 -8.10 0.15
C LYS A 63 7.06 -7.30 1.45
N TYR A 64 6.44 -6.11 1.40
CA TYR A 64 6.39 -5.17 2.51
C TYR A 64 5.06 -5.21 3.27
N ILE A 65 5.16 -5.23 4.60
CA ILE A 65 4.07 -5.03 5.55
C ILE A 65 4.22 -3.63 6.14
N ILE A 66 3.17 -2.81 6.04
CA ILE A 66 3.14 -1.48 6.65
C ILE A 66 2.63 -1.60 8.09
N GLY A 67 3.44 -1.15 9.05
CA GLY A 67 3.19 -1.31 10.48
C GLY A 67 3.70 -2.64 11.04
N ASP A 68 3.12 -3.06 12.15
CA ASP A 68 3.51 -4.28 12.87
C ASP A 68 2.87 -5.56 12.31
N GLY A 69 1.85 -5.39 11.46
CA GLY A 69 1.08 -6.46 10.83
C GLY A 69 -0.04 -7.06 11.69
N ASN A 70 -0.30 -6.50 12.87
CA ASN A 70 -1.31 -7.03 13.80
C ASN A 70 -2.69 -6.39 13.65
N ASN A 71 -2.88 -5.59 12.60
CA ASN A 71 -4.13 -4.87 12.42
C ASN A 71 -5.26 -5.77 11.89
N TYR A 72 -6.39 -5.76 12.60
CA TYR A 72 -7.56 -6.58 12.29
C TYR A 72 -8.50 -5.86 11.32
N TYR A 73 -9.06 -6.64 10.39
CA TYR A 73 -9.95 -6.18 9.34
C TYR A 73 -11.10 -7.16 9.10
N ASP A 74 -12.27 -6.62 8.79
CA ASP A 74 -13.38 -7.42 8.25
C ASP A 74 -13.36 -7.43 6.72
N PHE A 75 -13.23 -8.63 6.16
CA PHE A 75 -13.46 -8.90 4.75
C PHE A 75 -14.77 -9.68 4.61
N THR A 76 -15.61 -9.31 3.64
CA THR A 76 -16.88 -10.00 3.39
C THR A 76 -16.91 -10.54 1.97
N TYR A 77 -17.24 -11.83 1.85
CA TYR A 77 -17.36 -12.45 0.53
C TYR A 77 -18.56 -11.86 -0.24
N VAL A 78 -18.40 -11.63 -1.54
CA VAL A 78 -19.38 -10.92 -2.38
C VAL A 78 -20.78 -11.55 -2.34
N GLU A 79 -20.90 -12.88 -2.34
CA GLU A 79 -22.19 -13.56 -2.24
C GLU A 79 -22.85 -13.36 -0.88
N ASN A 80 -22.07 -13.26 0.20
CA ASN A 80 -22.62 -12.97 1.54
C ASN A 80 -23.17 -11.54 1.61
N VAL A 81 -22.53 -10.58 0.92
CA VAL A 81 -23.07 -9.22 0.80
C VAL A 81 -24.40 -9.23 0.04
N ALA A 82 -24.47 -9.97 -1.08
CA ALA A 82 -25.70 -10.11 -1.84
C ALA A 82 -26.80 -10.78 -1.00
N TYR A 83 -26.47 -11.84 -0.27
CA TYR A 83 -27.39 -12.50 0.67
C TYR A 83 -27.89 -11.55 1.76
N GLY A 84 -27.04 -10.66 2.29
CA GLY A 84 -27.47 -9.62 3.23
C GLY A 84 -28.56 -8.70 2.66
N HIS A 85 -28.54 -8.42 1.35
CA HIS A 85 -29.62 -7.65 0.69
C HIS A 85 -30.90 -8.45 0.59
N VAL A 86 -30.81 -9.75 0.28
CA VAL A 86 -31.97 -10.66 0.26
C VAL A 86 -32.60 -10.77 1.66
N CYS A 87 -31.80 -10.91 2.71
CA CYS A 87 -32.29 -10.90 4.09
C CYS A 87 -33.03 -9.59 4.42
N ALA A 88 -32.43 -8.44 4.05
CA ALA A 88 -33.03 -7.14 4.29
C ALA A 88 -34.37 -6.96 3.57
N GLU A 89 -34.45 -7.32 2.29
CA GLU A 89 -35.70 -7.28 1.51
C GLU A 89 -36.76 -8.18 2.15
N LYS A 90 -36.43 -9.44 2.43
CA LYS A 90 -37.35 -10.40 3.04
C LYS A 90 -37.91 -9.89 4.38
N THR A 91 -37.06 -9.29 5.22
CA THR A 91 -37.50 -8.73 6.50
C THR A 91 -38.42 -7.52 6.28
N LEU A 92 -38.06 -6.60 5.38
CA LEU A 92 -38.85 -5.41 5.09
C LEU A 92 -40.21 -5.72 4.43
N SER A 93 -40.30 -6.81 3.69
CA SER A 93 -41.53 -7.26 3.03
C SER A 93 -42.57 -7.85 4.00
N SER A 94 -42.19 -8.13 5.25
CA SER A 94 -43.12 -8.57 6.31
C SER A 94 -43.54 -7.40 7.20
N GLU A 95 -44.80 -7.37 7.66
CA GLU A 95 -45.28 -6.26 8.51
C GLU A 95 -44.50 -6.14 9.83
N ASP A 96 -44.26 -7.28 10.50
CA ASP A 96 -43.53 -7.29 11.76
C ASP A 96 -42.03 -7.03 11.57
N GLY A 97 -41.44 -7.59 10.50
CA GLY A 97 -40.05 -7.32 10.16
C GLY A 97 -39.83 -5.86 9.75
N ALA A 98 -40.77 -5.24 9.04
CA ALA A 98 -40.72 -3.82 8.69
C ALA A 98 -40.68 -2.92 9.94
N LYS A 99 -41.53 -3.20 10.95
CA LYS A 99 -41.50 -2.48 12.25
C LYS A 99 -40.13 -2.56 12.92
N ILE A 100 -39.42 -3.68 12.72
CA ILE A 100 -38.09 -3.92 13.30
C ILE A 100 -36.97 -3.37 12.43
N ALA A 101 -37.07 -3.40 11.10
CA ALA A 101 -35.94 -3.15 10.20
C ALA A 101 -35.99 -1.85 9.41
N ALA A 102 -37.17 -1.26 9.23
CA ALA A 102 -37.32 -0.03 8.47
C ALA A 102 -36.63 1.16 9.16
N GLY A 103 -36.07 2.07 8.36
CA GLY A 103 -35.38 3.26 8.82
C GLY A 103 -34.12 2.96 9.63
N LYS A 104 -33.46 1.83 9.36
CA LYS A 104 -32.28 1.38 10.11
C LYS A 104 -31.12 1.00 9.18
N THR A 105 -29.93 0.99 9.77
CA THR A 105 -28.67 0.70 9.08
C THR A 105 -28.03 -0.57 9.64
N TYR A 106 -27.50 -1.42 8.78
CA TYR A 106 -26.96 -2.73 9.15
C TYR A 106 -25.56 -2.91 8.59
N PHE A 107 -24.60 -3.26 9.44
CA PHE A 107 -23.29 -3.72 8.96
C PHE A 107 -23.39 -5.18 8.54
N ILE A 108 -22.86 -5.49 7.38
CA ILE A 108 -22.79 -6.86 6.85
C ILE A 108 -21.32 -7.25 6.79
N THR A 109 -20.95 -8.27 7.57
CA THR A 109 -19.60 -8.83 7.65
C THR A 109 -19.62 -10.35 7.47
N ASN A 110 -18.45 -10.97 7.27
CA ASN A 110 -18.32 -12.44 7.30
C ASN A 110 -18.31 -13.03 8.73
N MET A 111 -18.38 -12.19 9.77
CA MET A 111 -18.25 -12.59 11.19
C MET A 111 -16.94 -13.31 11.55
N GLU A 112 -15.93 -13.22 10.68
CA GLU A 112 -14.61 -13.85 10.82
C GLU A 112 -13.50 -12.79 10.68
N PRO A 113 -13.30 -11.92 11.69
CA PRO A 113 -12.27 -10.89 11.61
C PRO A 113 -10.88 -11.53 11.53
N ILE A 114 -10.07 -11.05 10.58
CA ILE A 114 -8.73 -11.59 10.30
C ILE A 114 -7.72 -10.45 10.27
N LYS A 115 -6.43 -10.74 10.50
CA LYS A 115 -5.37 -9.75 10.29
C LYS A 115 -5.33 -9.37 8.81
N PHE A 116 -5.24 -8.07 8.52
CA PHE A 116 -5.21 -7.55 7.15
C PHE A 116 -4.14 -8.23 6.29
N TRP A 117 -2.93 -8.31 6.83
CA TRP A 117 -1.78 -8.89 6.12
C TRP A 117 -1.87 -10.41 6.01
N GLU A 118 -2.56 -11.09 6.92
CA GLU A 118 -2.85 -12.52 6.79
C GLU A 118 -3.76 -12.77 5.59
N PHE A 119 -4.86 -12.02 5.50
CA PHE A 119 -5.79 -12.14 4.38
C PHE A 119 -5.12 -11.86 3.02
N MET A 120 -4.30 -10.80 2.93
CA MET A 120 -3.54 -10.50 1.72
C MET A 120 -2.56 -11.62 1.36
N SER A 121 -1.94 -12.24 2.38
CA SER A 121 -1.03 -13.37 2.19
C SER A 121 -1.74 -14.59 1.63
N LEU A 122 -2.92 -14.95 2.14
CA LEU A 122 -3.70 -16.09 1.66
C LEU A 122 -4.05 -15.97 0.17
N ILE A 123 -4.39 -14.75 -0.29
CA ILE A 123 -4.67 -14.49 -1.71
C ILE A 123 -3.39 -14.59 -2.55
N LEU A 124 -2.28 -14.00 -2.08
CA LEU A 124 -0.99 -14.04 -2.78
C LEU A 124 -0.47 -15.47 -2.93
N GLU A 125 -0.44 -16.23 -1.85
CA GLU A 125 -0.01 -17.62 -1.81
C GLU A 125 -0.88 -18.50 -2.71
N GLY A 126 -2.21 -18.34 -2.65
CA GLY A 126 -3.13 -19.06 -3.52
C GLY A 126 -2.91 -18.79 -5.02
N LEU A 127 -2.39 -17.60 -5.37
CA LEU A 127 -2.03 -17.24 -6.73
C LEU A 127 -0.56 -17.54 -7.08
N GLY A 128 0.21 -18.15 -6.17
CA GLY A 128 1.61 -18.53 -6.38
C GLY A 128 2.63 -17.41 -6.18
N TYR A 129 2.27 -16.31 -5.52
CA TYR A 129 3.18 -15.22 -5.17
C TYR A 129 3.75 -15.37 -3.76
N GLU A 130 4.88 -14.70 -3.51
CA GLU A 130 5.54 -14.71 -2.21
C GLU A 130 4.75 -13.97 -1.12
N ARG A 131 4.82 -14.51 0.09
CA ARG A 131 4.22 -13.93 1.29
C ARG A 131 4.94 -12.63 1.71
N PRO A 132 4.22 -11.54 2.03
CA PRO A 132 4.80 -10.35 2.65
C PRO A 132 5.51 -10.69 3.98
N SER A 133 6.73 -10.20 4.18
CA SER A 133 7.54 -10.52 5.38
C SER A 133 8.31 -9.33 5.95
N VAL A 134 8.61 -8.32 5.13
CA VAL A 134 9.43 -7.17 5.52
C VAL A 134 8.55 -6.09 6.14
N LYS A 135 8.67 -5.88 7.45
CA LYS A 135 7.88 -4.87 8.16
C LYS A 135 8.52 -3.49 8.04
N ILE A 136 7.73 -2.48 7.71
CA ILE A 136 8.13 -1.06 7.70
C ILE A 136 7.25 -0.29 8.67
N PRO A 137 7.81 0.37 9.71
CA PRO A 137 7.04 1.16 10.66
C PRO A 137 6.23 2.28 9.98
N VAL A 138 5.01 2.51 10.46
CA VAL A 138 4.12 3.58 9.99
C VAL A 138 4.78 4.96 10.14
N SER A 139 5.55 5.15 11.22
CA SER A 139 6.29 6.40 11.49
C SER A 139 7.28 6.76 10.40
N VAL A 140 7.84 5.77 9.69
CA VAL A 140 8.75 5.98 8.56
C VAL A 140 7.96 6.22 7.28
N MET A 141 6.89 5.45 7.04
CA MET A 141 6.13 5.54 5.79
C MET A 141 5.24 6.79 5.69
N MET A 142 4.71 7.29 6.81
CA MET A 142 3.80 8.44 6.81
C MET A 142 4.44 9.74 6.29
N PRO A 143 5.63 10.17 6.75
CA PRO A 143 6.31 11.34 6.18
C PRO A 143 6.57 11.19 4.68
N VAL A 144 7.01 10.00 4.25
CA VAL A 144 7.26 9.72 2.82
C VAL A 144 5.97 9.90 2.01
N ALA A 145 4.83 9.41 2.49
CA ALA A 145 3.56 9.60 1.80
C ALA A 145 3.11 11.05 1.74
N HIS A 146 3.35 11.85 2.77
CA HIS A 146 3.05 13.29 2.74
C HIS A 146 3.91 14.02 1.70
N VAL A 147 5.20 13.68 1.59
CA VAL A 147 6.08 14.25 0.55
C VAL A 147 5.60 13.86 -0.85
N VAL A 148 5.22 12.59 -1.05
CA VAL A 148 4.68 12.10 -2.33
C VAL A 148 3.37 12.82 -2.69
N GLU A 149 2.46 12.97 -1.74
CA GLU A 149 1.19 13.67 -1.94
C GLU A 149 1.39 15.16 -2.23
N TRP A 150 2.26 15.84 -1.49
CA TRP A 150 2.61 17.24 -1.74
C TRP A 150 3.20 17.43 -3.14
N THR A 151 4.13 16.56 -3.53
CA THR A 151 4.73 16.57 -4.87
C THR A 151 3.65 16.36 -5.93
N TYR A 152 2.75 15.39 -5.72
CA TYR A 152 1.62 15.18 -6.62
C TYR A 152 0.73 16.42 -6.75
N GLN A 153 0.34 17.06 -5.64
CA GLN A 153 -0.50 18.26 -5.70
C GLN A 153 0.15 19.42 -6.48
N LYS A 154 1.48 19.56 -6.41
CA LYS A 154 2.21 20.60 -7.14
C LYS A 154 2.36 20.28 -8.63
N PHE A 155 2.59 19.02 -8.98
CA PHE A 155 2.96 18.63 -10.34
C PHE A 155 1.86 17.85 -11.10
N ALA A 156 0.69 17.58 -10.49
CA ALA A 156 -0.42 16.86 -11.13
C ALA A 156 -0.86 17.49 -12.45
N LYS A 157 -0.81 18.83 -12.55
CA LYS A 157 -1.16 19.58 -13.76
C LYS A 157 -0.25 19.25 -14.96
N TYR A 158 0.93 18.70 -14.72
CA TYR A 158 1.89 18.27 -15.74
C TYR A 158 1.72 16.79 -16.13
N GLY A 159 0.58 16.17 -15.80
CA GLY A 159 0.25 14.81 -16.25
C GLY A 159 0.85 13.70 -15.39
N MET A 160 1.25 13.98 -14.14
CA MET A 160 1.68 12.92 -13.23
C MET A 160 0.51 11.98 -12.89
N LYS A 161 0.80 10.68 -12.83
CA LYS A 161 -0.18 9.67 -12.41
C LYS A 161 -0.45 9.78 -10.91
N VAL A 162 -1.69 9.45 -10.51
CA VAL A 162 -2.09 9.41 -9.10
C VAL A 162 -1.16 8.46 -8.32
N PRO A 163 -0.52 8.93 -7.23
CA PRO A 163 0.38 8.10 -6.45
C PRO A 163 -0.39 6.98 -5.75
N GLN A 164 0.19 5.78 -5.74
CA GLN A 164 -0.35 4.64 -4.99
C GLN A 164 -0.04 4.74 -3.49
N LEU A 165 0.98 5.53 -3.13
CA LEU A 165 1.40 5.79 -1.76
C LEU A 165 0.85 7.14 -1.30
N THR A 166 -0.27 7.13 -0.59
CA THR A 166 -0.88 8.32 0.02
C THR A 166 -1.07 8.12 1.51
N PRO A 167 -1.10 9.20 2.32
CA PRO A 167 -1.31 9.09 3.77
C PRO A 167 -2.61 8.35 4.11
N SER A 168 -3.69 8.60 3.36
CA SER A 168 -4.98 7.92 3.54
C SER A 168 -4.87 6.40 3.31
N ARG A 169 -4.07 5.97 2.32
CA ARG A 169 -3.85 4.54 2.06
C ARG A 169 -2.99 3.89 3.14
N ILE A 170 -1.93 4.55 3.59
CA ILE A 170 -1.13 4.03 4.72
C ILE A 170 -2.01 3.84 5.95
N ARG A 171 -2.83 4.84 6.27
CA ARG A 171 -3.72 4.78 7.43
C ARG A 171 -4.71 3.63 7.32
N LEU A 172 -5.26 3.38 6.12
CA LEU A 172 -6.11 2.21 5.87
C LEU A 172 -5.32 0.92 6.10
N LEU A 173 -4.12 0.79 5.55
CA LEU A 173 -3.31 -0.43 5.69
C LEU A 173 -2.83 -0.71 7.12
N SER A 174 -2.79 0.30 8.00
CA SER A 174 -2.26 0.17 9.36
C SER A 174 -3.29 0.22 10.48
N CYS A 175 -4.52 0.67 10.25
CA CYS A 175 -5.53 0.80 11.32
C CYS A 175 -6.31 -0.50 11.58
N ASN A 176 -6.94 -0.62 12.74
CA ASN A 176 -7.93 -1.67 12.99
C ASN A 176 -9.29 -1.24 12.44
N ARG A 177 -9.96 -2.10 11.68
CA ARG A 177 -11.27 -1.84 11.09
C ARG A 177 -12.16 -3.09 11.13
N THR A 178 -12.82 -3.27 12.27
CA THR A 178 -13.85 -4.30 12.46
C THR A 178 -15.20 -3.67 12.82
N PHE A 179 -16.28 -4.35 12.49
CA PHE A 179 -17.66 -3.90 12.69
C PHE A 179 -18.51 -5.01 13.31
N SER A 180 -19.42 -4.63 14.20
CA SER A 180 -20.40 -5.57 14.73
C SER A 180 -21.52 -5.84 13.72
N CYS A 181 -21.72 -7.11 13.40
CA CYS A 181 -22.82 -7.62 12.59
C CYS A 181 -24.01 -8.10 13.44
N SER A 182 -23.97 -7.92 14.77
CA SER A 182 -24.99 -8.47 15.70
C SER A 182 -26.41 -8.03 15.35
N ARG A 183 -26.58 -6.75 15.02
CA ARG A 183 -27.88 -6.19 14.65
C ARG A 183 -28.46 -6.82 13.38
N ALA A 184 -27.62 -7.12 12.39
CA ALA A 184 -28.08 -7.78 11.16
C ALA A 184 -28.48 -9.23 11.43
N LYS A 185 -27.71 -9.93 12.28
CA LYS A 185 -28.04 -11.28 12.73
C LYS A 185 -29.39 -11.33 13.45
N GLU A 186 -29.58 -10.47 14.44
CA GLU A 186 -30.78 -10.44 15.29
C GLU A 186 -32.03 -9.97 14.55
N GLN A 187 -31.92 -8.95 13.70
CA GLN A 187 -33.08 -8.27 13.11
C GLN A 187 -33.37 -8.69 11.68
N LEU A 188 -32.36 -9.09 10.91
CA LEU A 188 -32.53 -9.53 9.52
C LEU A 188 -32.41 -11.05 9.36
N GLY A 189 -32.05 -11.78 10.42
CA GLY A 189 -31.73 -13.21 10.32
C GLY A 189 -30.51 -13.49 9.44
N TYR A 190 -29.62 -12.52 9.28
CA TYR A 190 -28.44 -12.66 8.43
C TYR A 190 -27.38 -13.55 9.10
N GLU A 191 -26.97 -14.59 8.41
CA GLU A 191 -25.76 -15.36 8.70
C GLU A 191 -24.97 -15.59 7.40
N PRO A 192 -23.62 -15.47 7.42
CA PRO A 192 -22.80 -15.70 6.24
C PRO A 192 -22.98 -17.12 5.70
N LEU A 193 -23.25 -17.25 4.40
CA LEU A 193 -23.41 -18.55 3.73
C LEU A 193 -22.07 -19.19 3.38
N VAL A 194 -21.08 -18.37 3.08
CA VAL A 194 -19.74 -18.79 2.65
C VAL A 194 -18.72 -18.39 3.71
N SER A 195 -17.93 -19.36 4.19
CA SER A 195 -16.84 -19.10 5.12
C SER A 195 -15.75 -18.25 4.46
N LEU A 196 -14.95 -17.54 5.26
CA LEU A 196 -13.85 -16.73 4.76
C LEU A 196 -12.85 -17.59 3.97
N LYS A 197 -12.57 -18.80 4.47
CA LYS A 197 -11.69 -19.78 3.83
C LYS A 197 -12.19 -20.20 2.46
N ASP A 198 -13.47 -20.56 2.34
CA ASP A 198 -14.05 -20.98 1.07
C ASP A 198 -14.16 -19.81 0.09
N GLY A 199 -14.50 -18.62 0.60
CA GLY A 199 -14.52 -17.40 -0.20
C GLY A 199 -13.15 -17.09 -0.79
N VAL A 200 -12.07 -17.21 0.00
CA VAL A 200 -10.68 -17.01 -0.46
C VAL A 200 -10.34 -18.03 -1.56
N LYS A 201 -10.65 -19.32 -1.33
CA LYS A 201 -10.43 -20.38 -2.33
C LYS A 201 -11.12 -20.07 -3.66
N ARG A 202 -12.43 -19.79 -3.63
CA ARG A 202 -13.22 -19.45 -4.84
C ARG A 202 -12.69 -18.19 -5.53
N THR A 203 -12.25 -17.20 -4.74
CA THR A 203 -11.64 -15.98 -5.27
C THR A 203 -10.39 -16.35 -6.05
N VAL A 204 -9.44 -17.05 -5.44
CA VAL A 204 -8.19 -17.47 -6.09
C VAL A 204 -8.45 -18.27 -7.38
N GLU A 205 -9.37 -19.23 -7.33
CA GLU A 205 -9.76 -20.04 -8.50
C GLU A 205 -10.28 -19.19 -9.66
N SER A 206 -11.07 -18.14 -9.37
CA SER A 206 -11.61 -17.23 -10.39
C SER A 206 -10.55 -16.36 -11.08
N TYR A 207 -9.37 -16.20 -10.47
CA TYR A 207 -8.25 -15.41 -11.00
C TYR A 207 -7.09 -16.29 -11.49
N SER A 208 -7.35 -17.49 -11.98
CA SER A 208 -6.33 -18.38 -12.57
C SER A 208 -5.44 -17.68 -13.60
N HIS A 209 -6.00 -16.77 -14.40
CA HIS A 209 -5.27 -15.95 -15.39
C HIS A 209 -4.26 -14.95 -14.77
N LEU A 210 -4.35 -14.67 -13.46
CA LEU A 210 -3.43 -13.79 -12.74
C LEU A 210 -2.36 -14.54 -11.95
N GLN A 211 -2.40 -15.87 -11.93
CA GLN A 211 -1.41 -16.70 -11.23
C GLN A 211 0.02 -16.34 -11.64
N ALA A 212 0.95 -16.50 -10.71
CA ALA A 212 2.36 -16.31 -10.96
C ALA A 212 2.79 -17.31 -12.04
N GLN A 213 3.20 -16.78 -13.19
CA GLN A 213 3.95 -17.57 -14.16
C GLN A 213 5.33 -17.83 -13.55
N ASN A 214 5.92 -19.02 -13.77
CA ASN A 214 7.30 -19.38 -13.36
C ASN A 214 8.41 -18.50 -13.96
N HIS A 215 8.09 -17.30 -14.42
CA HIS A 215 9.05 -16.27 -14.76
C HIS A 215 9.69 -15.77 -13.46
N ARG A 216 10.88 -16.30 -13.15
CA ARG A 216 11.90 -15.53 -12.40
C ARG A 216 11.97 -14.17 -13.08
N SER A 217 11.31 -13.16 -12.53
CA SER A 217 11.33 -11.82 -13.11
C SER A 217 12.74 -11.30 -12.93
N ILE A 218 13.54 -11.42 -13.99
CA ILE A 218 14.80 -10.70 -14.10
C ILE A 218 14.41 -9.22 -14.01
N SER A 219 14.78 -8.59 -12.90
CA SER A 219 14.47 -7.19 -12.64
C SER A 219 14.84 -6.34 -13.86
N LYS A 220 13.97 -5.42 -14.28
CA LYS A 220 14.33 -4.45 -15.34
C LYS A 220 15.61 -3.68 -14.97
N ALA A 221 15.89 -3.52 -13.68
CA ALA A 221 17.12 -2.94 -13.19
C ALA A 221 18.34 -3.87 -13.38
N SER A 222 18.20 -5.20 -13.27
CA SER A 222 19.30 -6.12 -13.60
C SER A 222 19.54 -6.26 -15.10
N ILE A 223 18.50 -6.02 -15.92
CA ILE A 223 18.64 -5.88 -17.38
C ILE A 223 19.36 -4.58 -17.74
N PHE A 224 19.03 -3.45 -17.09
CA PHE A 224 19.61 -2.13 -17.40
C PHE A 224 20.98 -1.86 -16.76
N LEU A 225 21.22 -2.33 -15.54
CA LEU A 225 22.44 -2.05 -14.75
C LEU A 225 23.49 -3.18 -14.87
N GLY A 226 23.16 -4.26 -15.57
CA GLY A 226 23.97 -5.48 -15.59
C GLY A 226 23.97 -6.21 -14.24
N ASN A 227 24.51 -7.43 -14.23
CA ASN A 227 24.52 -8.32 -13.06
C ASN A 227 25.59 -7.94 -12.01
N GLY A 228 25.89 -6.65 -11.88
CA GLY A 228 26.92 -6.11 -11.00
C GLY A 228 26.41 -5.77 -9.60
N ASN A 229 27.33 -5.51 -8.67
CA ASN A 229 27.01 -5.16 -7.28
C ASN A 229 26.09 -3.93 -7.16
N LEU A 230 26.08 -3.04 -8.14
CA LEU A 230 25.18 -1.87 -8.18
C LEU A 230 23.70 -2.27 -8.30
N ALA A 231 23.37 -3.27 -9.13
CA ALA A 231 22.00 -3.74 -9.30
C ALA A 231 21.47 -4.39 -8.02
N LYS A 232 22.30 -5.20 -7.35
CA LYS A 232 21.98 -5.83 -6.05
C LYS A 232 21.75 -4.80 -4.94
N THR A 233 22.54 -3.73 -4.93
CA THR A 233 22.39 -2.60 -3.99
C THR A 233 21.10 -1.81 -4.24
N VAL A 234 20.76 -1.55 -5.51
CA VAL A 234 19.52 -0.82 -5.86
C VAL A 234 18.26 -1.67 -5.62
N LEU A 235 18.36 -2.99 -5.76
CA LEU A 235 17.25 -3.93 -5.58
C LEU A 235 16.96 -4.32 -4.13
N TRP A 236 17.69 -3.76 -3.16
CA TRP A 236 17.54 -4.08 -1.73
C TRP A 236 17.75 -5.58 -1.42
N GLU A 237 18.59 -6.27 -2.19
CA GLU A 237 18.95 -7.67 -1.91
C GLU A 237 19.97 -7.78 -0.76
N ASP A 238 20.84 -6.78 -0.59
CA ASP A 238 21.75 -6.66 0.55
C ASP A 238 21.45 -5.39 1.34
N ALA A 239 20.75 -5.56 2.47
CA ALA A 239 20.32 -4.47 3.34
C ALA A 239 21.52 -3.69 3.93
N LYS A 240 22.66 -4.33 4.19
CA LYS A 240 23.84 -3.64 4.73
C LYS A 240 24.45 -2.73 3.67
N GLN A 241 24.66 -3.24 2.46
CA GLN A 241 25.24 -2.48 1.36
C GLN A 241 24.35 -1.30 0.94
N THR A 242 23.02 -1.52 0.93
CA THR A 242 22.04 -0.48 0.60
C THR A 242 22.02 0.65 1.64
N VAL A 243 22.06 0.30 2.93
CA VAL A 243 22.13 1.29 4.02
C VAL A 243 23.44 2.08 3.95
N THR A 244 24.58 1.44 3.66
CA THR A 244 25.86 2.14 3.48
C THR A 244 25.82 3.12 2.30
N VAL A 245 25.22 2.74 1.17
CA VAL A 245 25.09 3.64 0.01
C VAL A 245 24.10 4.78 0.28
N LEU A 246 23.00 4.53 0.99
CA LEU A 246 22.08 5.59 1.41
C LEU A 246 22.72 6.55 2.42
N LEU A 247 23.54 6.05 3.35
CA LEU A 247 24.31 6.89 4.27
C LEU A 247 25.36 7.72 3.52
N LEU A 248 26.07 7.13 2.56
CA LEU A 248 27.01 7.86 1.70
C LEU A 248 26.30 8.92 0.85
N LEU A 249 25.15 8.60 0.26
CA LEU A 249 24.34 9.56 -0.49
C LEU A 249 23.78 10.66 0.42
N ALA A 250 23.40 10.33 1.66
CA ALA A 250 22.98 11.31 2.65
C ALA A 250 24.13 12.22 3.11
N VAL A 251 25.34 11.68 3.27
CA VAL A 251 26.56 12.46 3.56
C VAL A 251 26.94 13.34 2.38
N ILE A 252 26.89 12.83 1.15
CA ILE A 252 27.12 13.63 -0.07
C ILE A 252 26.07 14.73 -0.19
N TYR A 253 24.80 14.40 0.04
CA TYR A 253 23.69 15.36 0.01
C TYR A 253 23.86 16.43 1.10
N TYR A 254 24.19 16.05 2.32
CA TYR A 254 24.49 16.96 3.43
C TYR A 254 25.67 17.87 3.07
N HIS A 255 26.75 17.29 2.55
CA HIS A 255 27.93 18.07 2.18
C HIS A 255 27.67 19.02 1.01
N LEU A 256 26.78 18.68 0.07
CA LEU A 256 26.37 19.54 -1.04
C LEU A 256 25.34 20.62 -0.66
N PHE A 257 24.35 20.29 0.17
CA PHE A 257 23.15 21.13 0.36
C PHE A 257 23.06 21.81 1.73
N THR A 258 23.64 21.26 2.79
CA THR A 258 23.54 21.90 4.13
C THR A 258 24.71 22.81 4.47
N CYS A 259 25.82 22.74 3.73
CA CYS A 259 26.97 23.62 3.95
C CYS A 259 26.91 24.91 3.12
N GLY A 260 25.81 25.67 3.11
CA GLY A 260 25.78 27.09 2.69
C GLY A 260 26.35 27.50 1.30
N TYR A 261 26.81 26.58 0.48
CA TYR A 261 27.41 26.85 -0.83
C TYR A 261 26.28 27.03 -1.85
N THR A 262 26.36 28.06 -2.68
CA THR A 262 25.45 28.21 -3.82
C THR A 262 25.54 26.97 -4.73
N PHE A 263 24.44 26.60 -5.38
CA PHE A 263 24.37 25.46 -6.32
C PHE A 263 25.56 25.44 -7.32
N ILE A 264 26.01 26.62 -7.74
CA ILE A 264 27.14 26.83 -8.64
C ILE A 264 28.46 26.33 -8.03
N THR A 265 28.73 26.65 -6.75
CA THR A 265 29.94 26.21 -6.04
C THR A 265 29.97 24.69 -5.81
N ALA A 266 28.82 24.06 -5.59
CA ALA A 266 28.72 22.62 -5.47
C ALA A 266 28.97 21.91 -6.81
N MET A 267 28.40 22.44 -7.91
CA MET A 267 28.63 21.93 -9.26
C MET A 267 30.09 22.11 -9.71
N ALA A 268 30.71 23.26 -9.40
CA ALA A 268 32.11 23.54 -9.71
C ALA A 268 33.07 22.59 -8.97
N LYS A 269 32.82 22.29 -7.68
CA LYS A 269 33.63 21.32 -6.94
C LYS A 269 33.47 19.90 -7.48
N LEU A 270 32.27 19.49 -7.86
CA LEU A 270 32.02 18.17 -8.45
C LEU A 270 32.74 18.02 -9.80
N LEU A 271 32.68 19.04 -10.66
CA LEU A 271 33.40 19.11 -11.94
C LEU A 271 34.92 19.11 -11.74
N SER A 272 35.43 19.83 -10.74
CA SER A 272 36.86 19.86 -10.44
C SER A 272 37.37 18.52 -9.90
N LEU A 273 36.57 17.80 -9.10
CA LEU A 273 36.92 16.47 -8.58
C LEU A 273 36.93 15.43 -9.71
N THR A 274 35.93 15.48 -10.60
CA THR A 274 35.86 14.58 -11.75
C THR A 274 36.96 14.87 -12.76
N ALA A 275 37.30 16.13 -13.01
CA ALA A 275 38.44 16.50 -13.84
C ALA A 275 39.77 16.02 -13.25
N LEU A 276 39.98 16.17 -11.94
CA LEU A 276 41.18 15.67 -11.25
C LEU A 276 41.27 14.14 -11.31
N PHE A 277 40.16 13.44 -11.10
CA PHE A 277 40.08 11.99 -11.21
C PHE A 277 40.43 11.50 -12.63
N LEU A 278 39.86 12.13 -13.66
CA LEU A 278 40.14 11.81 -15.07
C LEU A 278 41.58 12.16 -15.46
N PHE A 279 42.15 13.25 -14.92
CA PHE A 279 43.53 13.65 -15.15
C PHE A 279 44.52 12.66 -14.53
N ILE A 280 44.27 12.22 -13.29
CA ILE A 280 45.06 11.19 -12.59
C ILE A 280 44.96 9.85 -13.33
N HIS A 281 43.76 9.45 -13.78
CA HIS A 281 43.55 8.23 -14.54
C HIS A 281 44.14 8.28 -15.96
N GLY A 282 44.20 9.47 -16.58
CA GLY A 282 44.68 9.67 -17.94
C GLY A 282 46.21 9.79 -18.07
N MET A 283 46.92 10.16 -17.00
CA MET A 283 48.37 10.37 -17.04
C MET A 283 49.22 9.31 -16.35
N LEU A 284 48.67 8.45 -15.48
CA LEU A 284 49.49 7.48 -14.74
C LEU A 284 49.58 6.09 -15.41
N PRO A 285 50.79 5.58 -15.69
CA PRO A 285 50.97 4.19 -16.10
C PRO A 285 50.60 3.22 -14.97
N SER A 286 50.07 2.05 -15.34
CA SER A 286 49.43 1.04 -14.48
C SER A 286 50.24 0.53 -13.28
N ASN A 287 51.53 0.85 -13.21
CA ASN A 287 52.47 0.21 -12.28
C ASN A 287 52.65 0.98 -10.96
N LEU A 288 52.02 2.16 -10.81
CA LEU A 288 52.10 3.04 -9.63
C LEU A 288 50.79 3.19 -8.85
N TYR A 289 49.74 2.45 -9.23
CA TYR A 289 48.39 2.59 -8.65
C TYR A 289 48.29 2.18 -7.16
N SER A 290 49.04 1.16 -6.75
CA SER A 290 48.91 0.59 -5.40
C SER A 290 49.45 1.51 -4.27
N PRO A 291 50.65 2.12 -4.37
CA PRO A 291 51.16 2.99 -3.31
C PRO A 291 50.57 4.41 -3.29
N LEU A 292 49.96 4.89 -4.37
CA LEU A 292 49.29 6.21 -4.36
C LEU A 292 47.90 6.17 -3.72
N LEU A 293 47.18 5.06 -3.89
CA LEU A 293 45.84 4.89 -3.31
C LEU A 293 45.89 4.85 -1.77
N SER A 294 46.95 4.26 -1.20
CA SER A 294 47.17 4.25 0.25
C SER A 294 47.52 5.62 0.82
N LEU A 295 48.30 6.44 0.10
CA LEU A 295 48.61 7.82 0.47
C LEU A 295 47.37 8.74 0.40
N PHE A 296 46.51 8.55 -0.60
CA PHE A 296 45.27 9.32 -0.73
C PHE A 296 44.26 9.01 0.39
N ILE A 297 44.15 7.74 0.79
CA ILE A 297 43.33 7.34 1.95
C ILE A 297 43.88 7.92 3.26
N CYS A 298 45.21 8.02 3.39
CA CYS A 298 45.87 8.61 4.56
C CYS A 298 45.64 10.14 4.66
N CYS A 299 45.69 10.87 3.54
CA CYS A 299 45.39 12.31 3.51
C CYS A 299 43.91 12.62 3.79
N ILE A 300 42.98 11.76 3.37
CA ILE A 300 41.56 11.89 3.71
C ILE A 300 41.32 11.66 5.20
N TYR A 301 42.08 10.77 5.83
CA TYR A 301 42.01 10.54 7.28
C TYR A 301 42.56 11.71 8.10
N LEU A 302 43.58 12.41 7.61
CA LEU A 302 44.15 13.60 8.26
C LEU A 302 43.26 14.85 8.12
N LEU A 303 42.51 15.00 7.03
CA LEU A 303 41.56 16.10 6.83
C LEU A 303 40.23 15.91 7.58
N SER A 304 40.02 14.78 8.25
CA SER A 304 38.79 14.47 8.99
C SER A 304 38.90 14.72 10.51
N ASN A 305 40.03 15.24 11.00
CA ASN A 305 40.29 15.46 12.44
C ASN A 305 40.67 16.91 12.81
N ASP A 306 40.45 17.89 11.93
CA ASP A 306 40.49 19.33 12.24
C ASP A 306 39.14 19.99 11.93
#